data_AF-A0A9X2ZDH1-F1
#
_entry.id   AF-A0A9X2ZDH1-F1
#
_cell.length_a   1.000
_cell.length_b   1.000
_cell.length_c   1.000
_cell.angle_alpha   90.00
_cell.angle_beta   90.00
_cell.angle_gamma   90.00
#
_symmetry.space_group_name_H-M   'P 1'
#
loop_
_entity.id
_entity.type
_entity.pdbx_description
1 polymer ?
#
loop_
_entity_poly.entity_id
_entity_poly.type
_entity_poly.pdbx_seq_one_letter_code
_entity_poly.pdbx_strand_id
1 'polypeptide(L)' 'MPRPPADGARLGACPLAEAMALLPSDERRILFCAASLHWSVDRIAGAVGLPSEIVKLRLHDALRRLLGSVPRRPPGRP' A
#
# COMPACT_ATOMS: atom_id res chain seq x y z
N MET A 1 -10.94 7.62 42.25
CA MET A 1 -10.37 6.78 41.17
C MET A 1 -9.78 7.70 40.12
N PRO A 2 -8.45 7.86 40.03
CA PRO A 2 -7.86 8.64 38.93
C PRO A 2 -8.01 7.84 37.62
N ARG A 3 -8.53 8.50 36.58
CA ARG A 3 -8.61 7.95 35.21
C ARG A 3 -7.18 7.67 34.71
N PRO A 4 -6.92 6.52 34.07
CA PRO A 4 -5.63 6.28 33.43
C PRO A 4 -5.42 7.33 32.31
N PRO A 5 -4.18 7.79 32.07
CA PRO A 5 -3.90 8.70 30.97
C PRO A 5 -4.28 8.01 29.66
N ALA A 6 -4.92 8.76 28.77
CA ALA A 6 -5.19 8.34 27.40
C ALA A 6 -3.88 8.34 26.59
N ASP A 7 -2.91 7.52 26.99
CA ASP A 7 -1.71 7.20 26.23
C ASP A 7 -2.02 6.11 25.18
N GLY A 8 -3.22 6.20 24.59
CA GLY A 8 -3.47 5.60 23.29
C GLY A 8 -2.77 6.49 22.28
N ALA A 9 -1.48 6.24 22.10
CA ALA A 9 -0.63 6.87 21.12
C ALA A 9 -1.45 7.23 19.87
N ARG A 10 -1.58 8.53 19.62
CA ARG A 10 -1.83 9.02 18.27
C ARG A 10 -0.59 8.61 17.47
N LEU A 11 -0.51 7.34 17.08
CA LEU A 11 0.36 6.89 16.02
C LEU A 11 -0.05 7.77 14.85
N GLY A 12 0.75 8.81 14.60
CA GLY A 12 0.44 9.80 13.58
C GLY A 12 0.09 9.05 12.31
N ALA A 13 -1.07 9.40 11.73
CA ALA A 13 -1.58 8.85 10.49
C ALA A 13 -0.42 8.55 9.53
N CYS A 14 -0.08 7.27 9.35
CA CYS A 14 0.94 6.87 8.40
C CYS A 14 0.26 6.92 7.03
N PRO A 15 0.55 7.91 6.17
CA PRO A 15 -0.24 8.14 4.96
C PRO A 15 -0.15 6.94 4.01
N LEU A 16 0.97 6.22 4.05
CA LEU A 16 1.14 4.98 3.32
C LEU A 16 0.24 3.86 3.85
N ALA A 17 0.12 3.69 5.17
CA ALA A 17 -0.73 2.66 5.75
C ALA A 17 -2.22 2.92 5.43
N GLU A 18 -2.64 4.18 5.47
CA GLU A 18 -4.00 4.59 5.09
C GLU A 18 -4.26 4.36 3.61
N ALA A 19 -3.34 4.76 2.73
CA ALA A 19 -3.45 4.52 1.29
C ALA A 19 -3.47 3.02 0.95
N MET A 20 -2.67 2.22 1.64
CA MET A 20 -2.64 0.75 1.50
C MET A 20 -3.96 0.11 1.96
N ALA A 21 -4.62 0.64 2.99
CA ALA A 21 -5.90 0.14 3.46
C ALA A 21 -7.03 0.33 2.45
N LEU A 22 -6.94 1.36 1.60
CA LEU A 22 -7.91 1.67 0.54
C LEU A 22 -7.73 0.80 -0.72
N LEU A 23 -6.61 0.08 -0.85
CA LEU A 23 -6.41 -0.84 -1.98
C LEU A 23 -7.27 -2.10 -1.82
N PRO A 24 -7.82 -2.64 -2.93
CA PRO A 24 -8.39 -3.97 -2.98
C PRO A 24 -7.43 -5.03 -2.40
N SER A 25 -7.98 -6.06 -1.74
CA SER A 25 -7.18 -7.09 -1.07
C SER A 25 -6.18 -7.77 -2.00
N ASP A 26 -6.58 -8.04 -3.24
CA ASP A 26 -5.73 -8.67 -4.24
C ASP A 26 -4.58 -7.76 -4.68
N GLU A 27 -4.87 -6.48 -4.94
CA GLU A 27 -3.87 -5.47 -5.32
C GLU A 27 -2.84 -5.29 -4.19
N ARG A 28 -3.30 -5.24 -2.94
CA ARG A 28 -2.45 -5.11 -1.76
C ARG A 28 -1.51 -6.31 -1.60
N ARG A 29 -2.03 -7.53 -1.81
CA ARG A 29 -1.25 -8.77 -1.77
C ARG A 29 -0.22 -8.81 -2.90
N ILE A 30 -0.63 -8.48 -4.13
CA ILE A 30 0.25 -8.43 -5.30
C ILE A 30 1.38 -7.41 -5.08
N LEU A 31 1.04 -6.22 -4.61
CA LEU A 31 2.01 -5.17 -4.30
C LEU A 31 2.99 -5.58 -3.19
N PHE A 32 2.50 -6.24 -2.14
CA PHE A 32 3.37 -6.76 -1.07
C PHE A 32 4.38 -7.78 -1.60
N CYS A 33 3.95 -8.74 -2.44
CA CYS A 33 4.86 -9.71 -3.04
C CYS A 33 5.91 -9.04 -3.94
N ALA A 34 5.52 -8.02 -4.71
CA ALA A 34 6.45 -7.30 -5.58
C ALA A 34 7.44 -6.42 -4.80
N ALA A 35 6.96 -5.61 -3.86
CA ALA A 35 7.75 -4.58 -3.20
C ALA A 35 8.53 -5.08 -1.97
N SER A 36 7.93 -5.96 -1.17
CA SER A 36 8.57 -6.46 0.06
C SER A 36 9.38 -7.72 -0.21
N LEU A 37 8.83 -8.65 -0.99
CA LEU A 37 9.46 -9.94 -1.25
C LEU A 37 10.30 -9.96 -2.54
N HIS A 38 10.24 -8.91 -3.35
CA HIS A 38 10.97 -8.79 -4.61
C HIS A 38 10.71 -9.96 -5.57
N TRP A 39 9.49 -10.50 -5.56
CA TRP A 39 9.11 -11.59 -6.45
C TRP A 39 8.92 -11.09 -7.88
N SER A 40 9.29 -11.92 -8.86
CA SER A 40 8.97 -11.66 -10.26
C SER A 40 7.46 -11.73 -10.51
N VAL A 41 7.01 -11.04 -11.56
CA VAL A 41 5.60 -11.06 -11.99
C VAL A 41 5.11 -12.49 -12.21
N ASP A 42 5.90 -13.34 -12.85
CA ASP A 42 5.51 -14.74 -13.13
C ASP A 42 5.37 -15.58 -11.86
N ARG A 43 6.22 -15.34 -10.86
CA ARG A 43 6.11 -16.00 -9.56
C ARG A 43 4.85 -15.55 -8.82
N ILE A 44 4.54 -14.26 -8.87
CA ILE A 44 3.32 -13.71 -8.26
C ILE A 44 2.09 -14.29 -8.97
N ALA A 45 2.10 -14.30 -10.30
CA ALA A 45 1.06 -14.90 -11.15
C ALA A 45 0.76 -16.35 -10.75
N GLY A 46 1.79 -17.18 -10.60
CA GLY A 46 1.63 -18.55 -10.09
C GLY A 46 1.06 -18.62 -8.68
N ALA A 47 1.50 -17.73 -7.78
CA ALA A 47 1.05 -17.72 -6.38
C ALA A 47 -0.39 -17.23 -6.18
N VAL A 48 -0.91 -16.41 -7.10
CA VAL A 48 -2.27 -15.83 -7.01
C VAL A 48 -3.25 -16.46 -8.03
N GLY A 49 -2.77 -17.34 -8.92
CA GLY A 49 -3.60 -18.01 -9.93
C GLY A 49 -4.13 -17.08 -11.02
N LEU A 50 -3.38 -16.02 -11.36
CA LEU A 50 -3.75 -15.06 -12.40
C LEU A 50 -2.74 -15.07 -13.55
N PRO A 51 -3.13 -14.71 -14.79
CA PRO A 51 -2.18 -14.46 -15.87
C PRO A 51 -1.22 -13.31 -15.52
N SER A 52 0.03 -13.41 -15.98
CA SER A 52 1.07 -12.39 -15.73
C SER A 52 0.67 -10.99 -16.21
N GLU A 53 -0.02 -10.88 -17.35
CA GLU A 53 -0.55 -9.60 -17.84
C GLU A 53 -1.57 -8.96 -16.90
N ILE A 54 -2.41 -9.77 -16.24
CA ILE A 54 -3.36 -9.28 -15.24
C ILE A 54 -2.64 -8.83 -13.97
N VAL A 55 -1.57 -9.54 -13.57
CA VAL A 55 -0.74 -9.12 -12.44
C VAL A 55 -0.05 -7.78 -12.72
N LYS A 56 0.47 -7.57 -13.93
CA LYS A 56 1.07 -6.28 -14.34
C LYS A 56 0.04 -5.15 -14.28
N LEU A 57 -1.17 -5.37 -14.81
CA LEU A 57 -2.24 -4.38 -14.78
C LEU A 57 -2.61 -4.01 -13.35
N ARG A 58 -2.81 -5.00 -12.48
CA ARG A 58 -3.14 -4.78 -11.06
C ARG A 58 -2.01 -4.07 -10.30
N LEU A 59 -0.75 -4.38 -10.60
CA LEU A 59 0.39 -3.64 -10.06
C LEU A 59 0.37 -2.17 -10.49
N HIS A 60 0.13 -1.93 -11.78
CA HIS A 60 0.05 -0.57 -12.31
C HIS A 60 -1.08 0.23 -11.63
N ASP A 61 -2.27 -0.35 -11.52
CA ASP A 61 -3.43 0.31 -10.90
C ASP A 61 -3.20 0.56 -9.40
N ALA A 62 -2.63 -0.40 -8.68
CA ALA A 62 -2.28 -0.25 -7.27
C ALA A 62 -1.29 0.90 -7.05
N LEU A 63 -0.22 0.95 -7.85
CA LEU A 63 0.77 2.03 -7.80
C LEU A 63 0.16 3.38 -8.13
N ARG A 64 -0.69 3.45 -9.15
CA ARG A 64 -1.38 4.69 -9.55
C ARG A 64 -2.29 5.20 -8.44
N ARG A 65 -3.05 4.32 -7.78
CA ARG A 65 -3.90 4.66 -6.63
C ARG A 65 -3.04 5.18 -5.48
N LEU A 66 -1.98 4.48 -5.11
CA LEU A 66 -1.07 4.90 -4.03
C LEU A 66 -0.46 6.27 -4.30
N LEU A 67 0.06 6.50 -5.51
CA LEU A 67 0.62 7.80 -5.90
C LEU A 67 -0.43 8.92 -5.92
N GLY A 68 -1.68 8.59 -6.24
CA GLY A 68 -2.81 9.52 -6.16
C GLY A 68 -3.27 9.81 -4.73
N SER A 69 -3.04 8.89 -3.78
CA SER A 69 -3.42 9.03 -2.37
C SER A 69 -2.39 9.79 -1.53
N VAL A 70 -1.14 9.88 -1.96
CA VAL A 70 -0.13 10.66 -1.23
C VAL A 70 -0.38 12.14 -1.51
N PRO A 71 -0.72 12.96 -0.49
CA PRO A 71 -0.82 14.39 -0.68
C PRO A 71 0.53 14.90 -1.17
N ARG A 72 0.54 15.54 -2.35
CA ARG A 72 1.73 16.20 -2.88
C ARG A 72 2.15 17.25 -1.86
N ARG A 73 3.20 16.95 -1.08
CA ARG A 73 3.79 17.93 -0.16
C ARG A 73 4.15 19.15 -1.01
N PRO A 74 3.63 20.35 -0.71
CA PRO A 74 4.05 21.54 -1.44
C PRO A 74 5.58 21.65 -1.29
N PRO A 75 6.32 22.00 -2.36
CA PRO A 75 7.74 22.25 -2.24
C PRO A 75 7.91 23.28 -1.12
N GLY A 76 8.63 22.90 -0.06
CA GLY A 76 8.94 23.82 1.04
C GLY A 76 9.57 25.06 0.43
N ARG A 77 8.95 26.22 0.63
CA ARG A 77 9.59 27.48 0.30
C ARG A 77 10.87 27.60 1.14
N PRO A 78 11.97 28.07 0.54
CA PRO A 78 13.26 28.24 1.21
C PRO A 78 13.18 29.24 2.38
#